data_AF-A0A354NX52-F1
#
_entry.id   AF-A0A354NX52-F1
#
_cell.length_a   1.000
_cell.length_b   1.000
_cell.length_c   1.000
_cell.angle_alpha   90.00
_cell.angle_beta   90.00
_cell.angle_gamma   90.00
#
_symmetry.space_group_name_H-M   'P 1'
#
loop_
_entity.id
_entity.type
_entity.pdbx_description
1 polymer ?
#
loop_
_entity_poly.entity_id
_entity_poly.type
_entity_poly.pdbx_seq_one_letter_code
_entity_poly.pdbx_strand_id
1 'polypeptide(L)'
;MILPPKIGCTRLTASVSVLSLVIHHLDSTGKPRLYRNVFNCIAERGALLVVDIVAGRRPSVWSLHANLFDRIAYEQSMTATDSTELYDIVRKEWNIFIYPQEGEMPDIFFDNLN
;
A
#
# COMPACT_ATOMS: atom_id res chain seq x y z
N MET A 1 -24.67 -11.69 -2.37
CA MET A 1 -23.77 -11.17 -3.41
C MET A 1 -23.07 -12.37 -4.02
N ILE A 2 -23.33 -12.69 -5.28
CA ILE A 2 -22.68 -13.83 -5.97
C ILE A 2 -21.41 -13.28 -6.61
N LEU A 3 -20.24 -13.83 -6.27
CA LEU A 3 -18.98 -13.45 -6.89
C LEU A 3 -18.95 -13.94 -8.34
N PRO A 4 -18.41 -13.15 -9.29
CA PRO A 4 -18.29 -13.59 -10.68
C PRO A 4 -17.37 -14.81 -10.81
N PRO A 5 -17.59 -15.67 -11.83
CA PRO A 5 -16.74 -16.84 -12.07
C PRO A 5 -15.29 -16.43 -12.39
N LYS A 6 -14.31 -17.14 -11.84
CA LYS A 6 -12.88 -16.90 -12.08
C LYS A 6 -12.51 -17.35 -13.49
N ILE A 7 -11.91 -16.46 -14.28
CA ILE A 7 -11.47 -16.73 -15.66
C ILE A 7 -9.96 -16.48 -15.74
N GLY A 8 -9.18 -17.47 -16.21
CA GLY A 8 -7.84 -17.20 -16.77
C GLY A 8 -6.60 -17.59 -15.96
N CYS A 9 -6.70 -18.28 -14.82
CA CYS A 9 -5.51 -18.81 -14.14
C CYS A 9 -5.25 -20.27 -14.54
N THR A 10 -4.25 -20.53 -15.39
CA THR A 10 -3.96 -21.86 -15.94
C THR A 10 -3.00 -22.70 -15.09
N ARG A 11 -2.34 -22.14 -14.06
CA ARG A 11 -1.47 -22.89 -13.14
C ARG A 11 -1.43 -22.26 -11.75
N LEU A 12 -1.64 -23.11 -10.74
CA LEU A 12 -1.50 -22.89 -9.29
C LEU A 12 -2.30 -21.71 -8.73
N THR A 13 -3.34 -22.04 -7.98
CA THR A 13 -4.08 -21.03 -7.20
C THR A 13 -3.36 -20.76 -5.88
N ALA A 14 -3.12 -19.49 -5.57
CA ALA A 14 -2.46 -19.11 -4.32
C ALA A 14 -3.44 -19.21 -3.13
N SER A 15 -3.02 -19.82 -2.02
CA SER A 15 -3.79 -19.75 -0.76
C SER A 15 -3.73 -18.36 -0.16
N VAL A 16 -2.61 -17.66 -0.31
CA VAL A 16 -2.45 -16.28 0.14
C VAL A 16 -1.60 -15.53 -0.88
N SER A 17 -2.05 -14.33 -1.26
CA SER A 17 -1.28 -13.36 -2.03
C SER A 17 -1.01 -12.16 -1.14
N VAL A 18 0.25 -11.69 -1.08
CA VAL A 18 0.63 -10.53 -0.28
C VAL A 18 1.18 -9.45 -1.20
N LEU A 19 0.64 -8.24 -1.08
CA LEU A 19 1.14 -7.04 -1.74
C LEU A 19 1.58 -6.07 -0.65
N SER A 20 2.87 -5.74 -0.63
CA SER A 20 3.47 -4.88 0.39
C SER A 20 4.20 -3.73 -0.28
N LEU A 21 3.76 -2.50 -0.03
CA LEU A 21 4.37 -1.27 -0.53
C LEU A 21 4.65 -1.32 -2.04
N VAL A 22 3.64 -1.62 -2.86
CA VAL A 22 3.84 -1.80 -4.31
C VAL A 22 2.69 -1.28 -5.16
N ILE A 23 1.47 -1.31 -4.63
CA ILE A 23 0.27 -0.91 -5.35
C ILE A 23 0.22 0.61 -5.50
N HIS A 24 0.80 1.36 -4.58
CA HIS A 24 0.90 2.81 -4.67
C HIS A 24 1.67 3.28 -5.91
N HIS A 25 2.48 2.45 -6.57
CA HIS A 25 3.13 2.83 -7.84
C HIS A 25 2.26 2.69 -9.09
N LEU A 26 1.08 2.06 -8.96
CA LEU A 26 0.18 1.86 -10.09
C LEU A 26 -0.77 3.04 -10.24
N ASP A 27 -1.16 3.38 -11.46
CA ASP A 27 -2.18 4.39 -11.71
C ASP A 27 -3.61 3.83 -11.46
N SER A 28 -4.61 4.70 -11.65
CA SER A 28 -6.03 4.35 -11.47
C SER A 28 -6.54 3.25 -12.42
N THR A 29 -5.79 2.90 -13.47
CA THR A 29 -6.10 1.78 -14.38
C THR A 29 -5.37 0.50 -13.98
N GLY A 30 -4.14 0.63 -13.46
CA GLY A 30 -3.27 -0.47 -13.05
C GLY A 30 -3.79 -1.17 -11.81
N LYS A 31 -4.28 -0.42 -10.80
CA LYS A 31 -4.76 -1.00 -9.53
C LYS A 31 -5.96 -1.95 -9.74
N PRO A 32 -7.07 -1.55 -10.42
CA PRO A 32 -8.20 -2.46 -10.63
C PRO A 32 -7.82 -3.68 -11.48
N ARG A 33 -6.92 -3.51 -12.46
CA ARG A 33 -6.40 -4.62 -13.27
C ARG A 33 -5.63 -5.62 -12.42
N LEU A 34 -4.75 -5.16 -11.52
CA LEU A 34 -4.03 -6.03 -10.60
C LEU A 34 -5.01 -6.79 -9.69
N TYR A 35 -5.96 -6.11 -9.06
CA TYR A 35 -6.93 -6.76 -8.18
C TYR A 35 -7.76 -7.83 -8.89
N ARG A 36 -8.19 -7.54 -10.13
CA ARG A 36 -8.92 -8.51 -10.96
C ARG A 36 -8.06 -9.74 -11.30
N ASN A 37 -6.80 -9.52 -11.65
CA ASN A 37 -5.87 -10.62 -11.95
C ASN A 37 -5.62 -11.47 -10.69
N VAL A 38 -5.39 -10.85 -9.54
CA VAL A 38 -5.20 -11.57 -8.27
C VAL A 38 -6.45 -12.36 -7.92
N PHE A 39 -7.64 -11.76 -8.05
CA PHE A 39 -8.91 -12.44 -7.80
C PHE A 39 -9.08 -13.70 -8.67
N ASN A 40 -8.69 -13.62 -9.94
CA ASN A 40 -8.73 -14.75 -10.87
C ASN A 40 -7.71 -15.85 -10.54
N CYS A 41 -6.60 -15.51 -9.88
CA CYS A 41 -5.52 -16.45 -9.56
C CYS A 41 -5.55 -16.99 -8.13
N ILE A 42 -6.33 -16.39 -7.22
CA ILE A 42 -6.38 -16.84 -5.83
C ILE A 42 -7.24 -18.10 -5.69
N ALA A 43 -6.97 -18.96 -4.71
CA ALA A 43 -7.79 -20.14 -4.43
C ALA A 43 -9.21 -19.74 -4.00
N GLU A 44 -10.18 -20.65 -4.08
CA GLU A 44 -11.58 -20.40 -3.66
C GLU A 44 -11.68 -19.87 -2.22
N ARG A 45 -10.81 -20.37 -1.33
CA ARG A 45 -10.69 -19.95 0.07
C ARG A 45 -9.41 -19.18 0.36
N GLY A 46 -8.79 -18.62 -0.67
CA GLY A 46 -7.55 -17.86 -0.50
C GLY A 46 -7.81 -16.40 -0.13
N ALA A 47 -6.78 -15.73 0.39
CA ALA A 47 -6.86 -14.34 0.87
C ALA A 47 -5.81 -13.43 0.22
N LEU A 48 -6.21 -12.21 -0.17
CA LEU A 48 -5.30 -11.15 -0.55
C LEU A 48 -5.05 -10.25 0.67
N LEU A 49 -3.79 -10.14 1.09
CA LEU A 49 -3.35 -9.18 2.08
C LEU A 49 -2.63 -8.02 1.40
N VAL A 50 -3.10 -6.79 1.66
CA VAL A 50 -2.49 -5.56 1.15
C VAL A 50 -1.99 -4.75 2.33
N VAL A 51 -0.69 -4.41 2.31
CA VAL A 51 -0.05 -3.52 3.27
C VAL A 51 0.58 -2.39 2.47
N ASP A 52 -0.10 -1.26 2.37
CA ASP A 52 0.29 -0.23 1.42
C ASP A 52 -0.02 1.18 1.91
N ILE A 53 0.53 2.17 1.22
CA ILE A 53 0.32 3.58 1.48
C ILE A 53 -1.02 4.00 0.88
N VAL A 54 -1.86 4.63 1.71
CA VAL A 54 -3.21 5.06 1.31
C VAL A 54 -3.35 6.57 1.42
N ALA A 55 -4.01 7.16 0.43
CA ALA A 55 -4.33 8.58 0.46
C ALA A 55 -5.43 8.85 1.48
N GLY A 56 -5.26 9.93 2.25
CA GLY A 56 -6.32 10.44 3.11
C GLY A 56 -7.43 11.09 2.27
N ARG A 57 -8.69 10.73 2.53
CA ARG A 57 -9.85 11.38 1.87
C ARG A 57 -9.98 12.87 2.21
N ARG A 58 -9.41 13.31 3.33
CA ARG A 58 -9.43 14.71 3.80
C ARG A 58 -8.00 15.21 3.98
N PRO A 59 -7.72 16.51 3.75
CA PRO A 59 -6.39 17.08 4.00
C PRO A 59 -5.87 16.84 5.42
N SER A 60 -6.75 16.86 6.43
CA SER A 60 -6.35 16.59 7.82
C SER A 60 -5.82 15.16 8.03
N VAL A 61 -6.24 14.19 7.23
CA VAL A 61 -5.75 12.81 7.29
C VAL A 61 -4.35 12.71 6.68
N TRP A 62 -4.05 13.49 5.63
CA TRP A 62 -2.70 13.59 5.09
C TRP A 62 -1.72 14.11 6.13
N SER A 63 -2.08 15.19 6.83
CA SER A 63 -1.26 15.74 7.91
C SER A 63 -1.12 14.76 9.09
N LEU A 64 -2.17 13.99 9.41
CA LEU A 64 -2.10 12.94 10.42
C LEU A 64 -1.09 11.85 10.03
N HIS A 65 -1.14 11.37 8.79
CA HIS A 65 -0.19 10.35 8.31
C HIS A 65 1.25 10.87 8.30
N ALA A 66 1.48 12.10 7.82
CA ALA A 66 2.79 12.74 7.85
C ALA A 66 3.39 12.77 9.27
N ASN A 67 2.61 13.24 10.24
CA ASN A 67 3.04 13.34 11.64
C ASN A 67 3.26 11.97 12.28
N LEU A 68 2.40 10.99 11.95
CA LEU A 68 2.53 9.63 12.49
C LEU A 68 3.77 8.93 11.93
N PHE A 69 4.06 9.10 10.64
CA PHE A 69 5.28 8.61 10.01
C PHE A 69 6.52 9.17 10.71
N ASP A 70 6.62 10.50 10.85
CA ASP A 70 7.77 11.15 11.49
C ASP A 70 7.97 10.66 12.93
N ARG A 71 6.87 10.57 13.69
CA ARG A 71 6.92 10.07 15.07
C ARG A 71 7.42 8.63 15.15
N ILE A 72 6.87 7.73 14.33
CA ILE A 72 7.26 6.31 14.34
C ILE A 72 8.70 6.16 13.88
N ALA A 73 9.12 6.85 12.82
CA ALA A 73 10.49 6.80 12.32
C ALA A 73 11.49 7.30 13.37
N TYR A 74 11.16 8.38 14.09
CA TYR A 74 11.97 8.86 15.21
C TYR A 74 12.06 7.81 16.34
N GLU A 75 10.92 7.29 16.81
CA GLU A 75 10.87 6.29 17.89
C GLU A 75 11.65 5.02 17.51
N GLN A 76 11.54 4.55 16.27
CA GLN A 76 12.27 3.38 15.77
C GLN A 76 13.77 3.63 15.64
N SER A 77 14.19 4.80 15.15
CA SER A 77 15.60 5.18 15.07
C SER A 77 16.23 5.18 16.46
N MET A 78 15.63 5.88 17.42
CA MET A 78 16.12 5.93 18.80
C MET A 78 16.16 4.55 19.44
N THR A 79 15.12 3.72 19.24
CA THR A 79 15.08 2.36 19.81
C THR A 79 16.15 1.45 19.22
N ALA A 80 16.43 1.55 17.92
CA ALA A 80 17.36 0.67 17.23
C ALA A 80 18.82 1.09 17.39
N THR A 81 19.11 2.39 17.46
CA THR A 81 20.49 2.91 17.37
C THR A 81 20.87 3.92 18.45
N ASP A 82 19.92 4.33 19.31
CA ASP A 82 20.09 5.44 20.27
C ASP A 82 20.54 6.76 19.59
N SER A 83 20.14 6.94 18.33
CA SER A 83 20.52 8.07 17.49
C SER A 83 19.40 8.46 16.53
N THR A 84 19.39 9.71 16.07
CA THR A 84 18.43 10.24 15.08
C THR A 84 18.91 10.11 13.64
N GLU A 85 20.13 9.60 13.40
CA GLU A 85 20.73 9.55 12.05
C GLU A 85 19.85 8.81 11.03
N LEU A 86 19.26 7.66 11.39
CA LEU A 86 18.35 6.94 10.50
C LEU A 86 17.05 7.71 10.26
N TYR A 87 16.49 8.31 11.30
CA TYR A 87 15.33 9.18 11.17
C TYR A 87 15.59 10.35 10.22
N ASP A 88 16.75 10.99 10.31
CA ASP A 88 17.07 12.16 9.49
C ASP A 88 17.22 11.84 7.99
N ILE A 89 17.61 10.61 7.66
CA ILE A 89 17.62 10.07 6.29
C ILE A 89 16.18 9.80 5.85
N VAL A 90 15.46 8.97 6.60
CA VAL A 90 14.14 8.44 6.21
C VAL A 90 13.08 9.55 6.13
N ARG A 91 13.08 10.53 7.03
CA ARG A 91 12.08 11.62 7.01
C ARG A 91 12.11 12.43 5.70
N LYS A 92 13.30 12.67 5.13
CA LYS A 92 13.47 13.51 3.93
C LYS A 92 13.17 12.74 2.66
N GLU A 93 13.53 11.46 2.67
CA GLU A 93 13.51 10.63 1.48
C GLU A 93 12.29 9.71 1.40
N TRP A 94 11.53 9.50 2.47
CA TRP A 94 10.47 8.47 2.51
C TRP A 94 9.13 8.96 3.08
N ASN A 95 9.06 10.15 3.69
CA ASN A 95 7.79 10.72 4.13
C ASN A 95 7.00 11.30 2.95
N ILE A 96 6.36 10.45 2.15
CA ILE A 96 5.66 10.85 0.92
C ILE A 96 4.49 11.81 1.17
N PHE A 97 4.01 11.89 2.40
CA PHE A 97 2.92 12.80 2.79
C PHE A 97 3.40 14.26 2.91
N ILE A 98 4.70 14.48 3.06
CA ILE A 98 5.34 15.80 3.08
C ILE A 98 6.10 16.05 1.77
N TYR A 99 6.77 15.02 1.26
CA TYR A 99 7.62 15.07 0.07
C TYR A 99 7.07 14.12 -1.00
N PRO A 100 6.09 14.56 -1.81
CA PRO A 100 5.55 13.75 -2.91
C PRO A 100 6.68 13.35 -3.86
N GLN A 101 6.67 12.10 -4.31
CA GLN A 101 7.70 11.57 -5.19
C GLN A 101 7.10 11.20 -6.55
N GLU A 102 7.94 11.26 -7.58
CA GLU A 102 7.55 10.82 -8.91
C GLU A 102 7.29 9.31 -8.92
N GLY A 103 6.16 8.90 -9.50
CA GLY A 103 5.75 7.49 -9.53
C GLY A 103 4.98 7.03 -8.28
N GLU A 104 4.81 7.88 -7.28
CA GLU A 104 3.94 7.61 -6.13
C GLU A 104 2.51 8.05 -6.42
N MET A 105 1.58 7.10 -6.36
CA MET A 105 0.15 7.29 -6.66
C MET A 105 -0.71 6.64 -5.58
N PRO A 106 -0.58 7.02 -4.28
CA PRO A 106 -1.47 6.53 -3.26
C PRO A 106 -2.91 7.00 -3.55
N ASP A 107 -3.85 6.07 -3.51
CA ASP A 107 -5.27 6.36 -3.73
C ASP A 107 -6.08 6.11 -2.47
N ILE A 108 -7.30 6.63 -2.48
CA ILE A 108 -8.32 6.23 -1.51
C ILE A 108 -8.73 4.79 -1.86
N PHE A 109 -8.34 3.83 -1.02
CA PHE A 109 -8.39 2.39 -1.33
C PHE A 109 -9.73 1.88 -1.90
N PHE A 110 -10.86 2.39 -1.38
CA PHE A 110 -12.19 1.93 -1.78
C PHE A 110 -12.57 2.23 -3.24
N ASP A 111 -11.93 3.21 -3.87
CA ASP A 111 -12.28 3.60 -5.24
C ASP A 111 -11.83 2.55 -6.27
N ASN A 112 -10.88 1.70 -5.91
CA ASN A 112 -10.24 0.71 -6.80
C ASN A 112 -10.82 -0.70 -6.72
N LEU A 113 -11.85 -0.94 -5.90
CA LEU A 113 -12.44 -2.26 -5.64
C LEU A 113 -13.76 -2.52 -6.41
N ASN A 114 -14.16 -1.62 -7.31
CA ASN A 114 -15.40 -1.72 -8.09
C ASN A 114 -15.24 -2.50 -9.40
#